data_AF-A0A1F6R545-F1
#
_entry.id   AF-A0A1F6R545-F1
#
_cell.length_a   1.000
_cell.length_b   1.000
_cell.length_c   1.000
_cell.angle_alpha   90.00
_cell.angle_beta   90.00
_cell.angle_gamma   90.00
#
_symmetry.space_group_name_H-M   'P 1'
#
loop_
_entity.id
_entity.type
_entity.pdbx_description
1 polymer ?
#
loop_
_entity_poly.entity_id
_entity_poly.type
_entity_poly.pdbx_seq_one_letter_code
_entity_poly.pdbx_strand_id
1 'polypeptide(L)'
;MEDPIIDLLACTYRLDVAGVEKNLKILWSEYQKIIHQKSNWKNINRARAILYFIGYIYPEWITVQSLERRIRFIKPPLTLNAFLVTVDRNDQRILKKYKNNEKFKKLSRFYKIVKSVKNKVANGTYLDENTFNEQYEKLKPKDHF
;
A
#
# COMPACT_ATOMS: atom_id res chain seq x y z
N MET A 1 8.15 -7.43 19.14
CA MET A 1 8.10 -6.63 17.90
C MET A 1 6.71 -6.06 17.80
N GLU A 2 6.59 -4.75 17.63
CA GLU A 2 5.31 -4.08 17.38
C GLU A 2 4.68 -4.58 16.07
N ASP A 3 3.35 -4.53 15.97
CA ASP A 3 2.61 -5.01 14.81
C ASP A 3 2.90 -4.11 13.60
N PRO A 4 3.42 -4.66 12.47
CA PRO A 4 3.77 -3.87 11.30
C PRO A 4 2.60 -3.06 10.73
N ILE A 5 1.34 -3.43 11.00
CA ILE A 5 0.16 -2.63 10.64
C ILE A 5 0.11 -1.35 11.49
N ILE A 6 0.29 -1.46 12.81
CA ILE A 6 0.28 -0.30 13.72
C ILE A 6 1.42 0.64 13.37
N ASP A 7 2.61 0.10 13.14
CA ASP A 7 3.78 0.89 12.75
C ASP A 7 3.58 1.59 11.41
N LEU A 8 2.96 0.92 10.44
CA LEU A 8 2.62 1.51 9.15
C LEU A 8 1.66 2.69 9.31
N LEU A 9 0.64 2.57 10.16
CA LEU A 9 -0.29 3.67 10.47
C LEU A 9 0.43 4.83 11.16
N ALA A 10 1.29 4.56 12.13
CA ALA A 10 2.07 5.58 12.85
C ALA A 10 3.04 6.32 11.91
N CYS A 11 3.71 5.60 11.00
CA CYS A 11 4.56 6.20 9.97
C CYS A 11 3.72 7.03 8.98
N THR A 12 2.54 6.56 8.59
CA THR A 12 1.61 7.30 7.72
C THR A 12 1.16 8.62 8.36
N TYR A 13 0.80 8.58 9.65
CA TYR A 13 0.44 9.78 10.40
C TYR A 13 1.58 10.81 10.45
N ARG A 14 2.82 10.35 10.68
CA ARG A 14 4.01 11.21 10.69
C ARG A 14 4.50 11.61 9.30
N LEU A 15 3.91 11.05 8.23
CA LEU A 15 4.45 11.10 6.86
C LEU A 15 5.94 10.68 6.84
N ASP A 16 6.29 9.65 7.60
CA ASP A 16 7.59 9.00 7.52
C ASP A 16 7.58 8.02 6.35
N VAL A 17 8.06 8.50 5.20
CA VAL A 17 8.01 7.77 3.93
C VAL A 17 8.92 6.53 3.96
N ALA A 18 10.05 6.59 4.65
CA ALA A 18 10.97 5.46 4.75
C ALA A 18 10.38 4.36 5.65
N GLY A 19 9.78 4.73 6.77
CA GLY A 19 9.06 3.81 7.64
C GLY A 19 7.86 3.15 6.95
N VAL A 20 7.09 3.92 6.16
CA VAL A 20 6.01 3.37 5.33
C VAL A 20 6.53 2.30 4.36
N GLU A 21 7.60 2.61 3.62
CA GLU A 21 8.19 1.68 2.67
C GLU A 21 8.68 0.39 3.35
N LYS A 22 9.34 0.53 4.49
CA LYS A 22 9.84 -0.59 5.30
C LYS A 22 8.70 -1.49 5.76
N ASN A 23 7.66 -0.93 6.38
CA ASN A 23 6.58 -1.72 6.96
C ASN A 23 5.71 -2.39 5.88
N LEU A 24 5.50 -1.73 4.74
CA LEU A 24 4.86 -2.39 3.59
C LEU A 24 5.68 -3.56 3.05
N LYS A 25 7.01 -3.45 2.98
CA LYS A 25 7.90 -4.56 2.57
C LYS A 25 7.85 -5.72 3.56
N ILE A 26 7.74 -5.44 4.86
CA ILE A 26 7.60 -6.47 5.90
C ILE A 26 6.28 -7.22 5.72
N LEU A 27 5.15 -6.49 5.61
CA LEU A 27 3.84 -7.09 5.38
C LEU A 27 3.80 -7.93 4.09
N TRP A 28 4.33 -7.39 2.99
CA TRP A 28 4.43 -8.12 1.72
C TRP A 28 5.27 -9.40 1.86
N SER A 29 6.42 -9.33 2.53
CA SER A 29 7.28 -10.50 2.76
C SER A 29 6.62 -11.53 3.66
N GLU A 30 5.90 -11.11 4.71
CA GLU A 30 5.13 -12.00 5.58
C GLU A 30 4.04 -12.73 4.80
N TYR A 31 3.27 -12.00 3.97
CA TYR A 31 2.27 -12.57 3.08
C TYR A 31 2.86 -13.62 2.13
N GLN A 32 3.92 -13.26 1.40
CA GLN A 32 4.58 -14.17 0.46
C GLN A 32 5.14 -15.41 1.16
N LYS A 33 5.74 -15.24 2.34
CA LYS A 33 6.23 -16.37 3.15
C LYS A 33 5.10 -17.34 3.51
N ILE A 34 3.93 -16.83 3.91
CA ILE A 34 2.80 -17.66 4.33
C ILE A 34 2.27 -18.49 3.17
N ILE A 35 2.09 -17.89 1.98
CA ILE A 35 1.44 -18.57 0.85
C ILE A 35 2.38 -19.50 0.07
N HIS A 36 3.70 -19.32 0.18
CA HIS A 36 4.70 -20.18 -0.47
C HIS A 36 5.26 -21.29 0.44
N GLN A 37 4.78 -21.39 1.67
CA GLN A 37 5.21 -22.41 2.63
C GLN A 37 4.01 -23.22 3.12
N LYS A 38 4.28 -24.43 3.66
CA LYS A 38 3.25 -25.20 4.34
C LYS A 38 2.71 -24.39 5.53
N SER A 39 1.48 -23.91 5.39
CA SER A 39 0.81 -23.07 6.38
C SER A 39 -0.37 -23.80 7.02
N ASN A 40 -0.85 -23.23 8.13
CA ASN A 40 -2.06 -23.68 8.82
C ASN A 40 -3.18 -22.65 8.63
N TRP A 41 -4.37 -23.01 9.11
CA TRP A 41 -5.57 -22.17 9.00
C TRP A 41 -5.41 -20.77 9.60
N LYS A 42 -4.70 -20.64 10.73
CA LYS A 42 -4.44 -19.34 11.36
C LYS A 42 -3.55 -18.46 10.49
N ASN A 43 -2.48 -19.04 9.94
CA ASN A 43 -1.53 -18.31 9.10
C ASN A 43 -2.17 -17.88 7.78
N ILE A 44 -2.96 -18.73 7.12
CA ILE A 44 -3.58 -18.33 5.85
C ILE A 44 -4.62 -17.21 6.05
N ASN A 45 -5.33 -17.17 7.18
CA ASN A 45 -6.18 -16.03 7.53
C ASN A 45 -5.38 -14.76 7.84
N ARG A 46 -4.18 -14.88 8.42
CA ARG A 46 -3.25 -13.74 8.54
C ARG A 46 -2.83 -13.23 7.16
N ALA A 47 -2.50 -14.12 6.22
CA ALA A 47 -2.22 -13.72 4.84
C ALA A 47 -3.42 -13.03 4.18
N ARG A 48 -4.65 -13.56 4.36
CA ARG A 48 -5.89 -12.93 3.88
C ARG A 48 -6.05 -11.50 4.42
N ALA A 49 -5.81 -11.32 5.72
CA ALA A 49 -5.88 -10.01 6.36
C ALA A 49 -4.83 -9.04 5.82
N ILE A 50 -3.58 -9.49 5.65
CA ILE A 50 -2.51 -8.68 5.05
C ILE A 50 -2.90 -8.28 3.63
N LEU A 51 -3.30 -9.23 2.80
CA LEU A 51 -3.69 -9.03 1.41
C LEU A 51 -4.82 -8.00 1.31
N TYR A 52 -5.89 -8.17 2.09
CA TYR A 52 -7.01 -7.23 2.13
C TYR A 52 -6.57 -5.84 2.60
N PHE A 53 -5.69 -5.77 3.59
CA PHE A 53 -5.20 -4.49 4.11
C PHE A 53 -4.32 -3.75 3.10
N ILE A 54 -3.28 -4.38 2.56
CA ILE A 54 -2.32 -3.72 1.65
C ILE A 54 -2.86 -3.56 0.22
N GLY A 55 -3.81 -4.42 -0.19
CA GLY A 55 -4.42 -4.40 -1.51
C GLY A 55 -5.64 -3.50 -1.63
N TYR A 56 -6.32 -3.21 -0.51
CA TYR A 56 -7.56 -2.43 -0.50
C TYR A 56 -7.60 -1.34 0.57
N ILE A 57 -7.68 -1.69 1.87
CA ILE A 57 -7.95 -0.69 2.94
C ILE A 57 -6.88 0.41 2.97
N TYR A 58 -5.61 0.02 3.02
CA TYR A 58 -4.50 0.95 3.16
C TYR A 58 -4.33 1.88 1.94
N PRO A 59 -4.31 1.37 0.69
CA PRO A 59 -4.18 2.24 -0.47
C PRO A 59 -5.44 3.08 -0.76
N GLU A 60 -6.65 2.51 -0.66
CA GLU A 60 -7.87 3.20 -1.12
C GLU A 60 -8.46 4.14 -0.06
N TRP A 61 -8.29 3.84 1.22
CA TRP A 61 -8.90 4.63 2.30
C TRP A 61 -7.86 5.44 3.06
N ILE A 62 -6.91 4.76 3.70
CA ILE A 62 -5.96 5.42 4.61
C ILE A 62 -5.04 6.37 3.84
N THR A 63 -4.49 5.91 2.72
CA THR A 63 -3.57 6.71 1.90
C THR A 63 -4.27 7.91 1.27
N VAL A 64 -5.47 7.71 0.73
CA VAL A 64 -6.28 8.78 0.13
C VAL A 64 -6.59 9.88 1.15
N GLN A 65 -7.12 9.51 2.33
CA GLN A 65 -7.41 10.48 3.39
C GLN A 65 -6.14 11.18 3.89
N SER A 66 -5.02 10.44 3.99
CA SER A 66 -3.73 11.00 4.39
C SER A 66 -3.22 12.04 3.40
N LEU A 67 -3.38 11.80 2.09
CA LEU A 67 -3.06 12.74 1.03
C LEU A 67 -3.98 13.96 1.09
N GLU A 68 -5.29 13.77 1.16
CA GLU A 68 -6.28 14.85 1.17
C GLU A 68 -6.03 15.86 2.29
N ARG A 69 -5.75 15.39 3.51
CA ARG A 69 -5.45 16.26 4.65
C ARG A 69 -4.19 17.09 4.47
N ARG A 70 -3.26 16.66 3.62
CA ARG A 70 -1.93 17.29 3.46
C ARG A 70 -1.79 18.10 2.19
N ILE A 71 -2.57 17.78 1.17
CA ILE A 71 -2.46 18.41 -0.15
C ILE A 71 -2.78 19.90 -0.12
N ARG A 72 -3.69 20.30 0.77
CA ARG A 72 -4.04 21.70 1.06
C ARG A 72 -2.85 22.57 1.49
N PHE A 73 -1.73 21.96 1.93
CA PHE A 73 -0.53 22.69 2.35
C PHE A 73 0.53 22.82 1.25
N ILE A 74 0.27 22.29 0.05
CA ILE A 74 1.11 22.46 -1.14
C ILE A 74 0.79 23.82 -1.77
N LYS A 75 1.85 24.56 -2.17
CA LYS A 75 1.74 25.83 -2.90
C LYS A 75 2.48 25.71 -4.25
N PRO A 76 1.91 26.21 -5.36
CA PRO A 76 0.53 26.74 -5.48
C PRO A 76 -0.55 25.68 -5.19
N PRO A 77 -1.78 26.08 -4.80
CA PRO A 77 -2.84 25.15 -4.42
C PRO A 77 -3.07 24.05 -5.47
N LEU A 78 -3.34 22.83 -5.00
CA LEU A 78 -3.52 21.65 -5.84
C LEU A 78 -4.64 20.79 -5.24
N THR A 79 -5.55 20.31 -6.08
CA THR A 79 -6.59 19.36 -5.65
C THR A 79 -6.03 17.95 -5.59
N LEU A 80 -6.65 17.07 -4.80
CA LEU A 80 -6.25 15.65 -4.73
C LEU A 80 -6.27 14.98 -6.10
N ASN A 81 -7.34 15.16 -6.87
CA ASN A 81 -7.44 14.58 -8.20
C ASN A 81 -6.32 15.10 -9.14
N ALA A 82 -6.05 16.41 -9.14
CA ALA A 82 -4.98 16.98 -9.94
C ALA A 82 -3.59 16.42 -9.55
N PHE A 83 -3.35 16.23 -8.25
CA PHE A 83 -2.13 15.59 -7.77
C PHE A 83 -2.01 14.14 -8.24
N LEU A 84 -3.05 13.33 -8.06
CA LEU A 84 -3.04 11.92 -8.46
C LEU A 84 -2.80 11.79 -9.98
N VAL A 85 -3.53 12.55 -10.79
CA VAL A 85 -3.34 12.59 -12.26
C VAL A 85 -1.93 13.03 -12.63
N THR A 86 -1.40 14.06 -11.96
CA THR A 86 -0.02 14.55 -12.22
C THR A 86 1.01 13.47 -11.96
N VAL A 87 0.91 12.80 -10.82
CA VAL A 87 1.90 11.78 -10.42
C VAL A 87 1.76 10.53 -11.29
N ASP A 88 0.55 10.17 -11.69
CA ASP A 88 0.27 8.97 -12.51
C ASP A 88 0.63 9.14 -13.98
N ARG A 89 0.29 10.28 -14.57
CA ARG A 89 0.57 10.57 -15.98
C ARG A 89 1.97 11.13 -16.22
N ASN A 90 2.73 11.34 -15.14
CA ASN A 90 4.04 11.99 -15.19
C ASN A 90 3.99 13.34 -15.94
N ASP A 91 2.94 14.14 -15.70
CA ASP A 91 2.69 15.39 -16.41
C ASP A 91 3.81 16.41 -16.12
N GLN A 92 4.71 16.56 -17.08
CA GLN A 92 5.89 17.42 -16.96
C GLN A 92 5.56 18.89 -16.74
N ARG A 93 4.38 19.37 -17.19
CA ARG A 93 4.00 20.78 -17.02
C ARG A 93 3.73 21.08 -15.55
N ILE A 94 3.00 20.19 -14.88
CA ILE A 94 2.65 20.36 -13.46
C ILE A 94 3.86 20.00 -12.59
N LEU A 95 4.58 18.93 -12.91
CA LEU A 95 5.80 18.55 -12.19
C LEU A 95 6.85 19.68 -12.16
N LYS A 96 7.01 20.43 -13.25
CA LYS A 96 7.88 21.62 -13.29
C LYS A 96 7.45 22.70 -12.28
N LYS A 97 6.14 22.97 -12.14
CA LYS A 97 5.61 23.95 -11.16
C LYS A 97 5.96 23.59 -9.72
N TYR A 98 6.06 22.30 -9.41
CA TYR A 98 6.34 21.80 -8.07
C TYR A 98 7.76 21.24 -7.89
N LYS A 99 8.67 21.46 -8.86
CA LYS A 99 10.03 20.90 -8.86
C LYS A 99 10.83 21.25 -7.60
N ASN A 100 10.57 22.40 -6.99
CA ASN A 100 11.25 22.85 -5.76
C ASN A 100 10.36 22.74 -4.51
N ASN A 101 9.17 22.14 -4.62
CA ASN A 101 8.27 21.98 -3.49
C ASN A 101 8.53 20.64 -2.78
N GLU A 102 9.24 20.70 -1.66
CA GLU A 102 9.59 19.51 -0.88
C GLU A 102 8.37 18.76 -0.33
N LYS A 103 7.28 19.46 0.01
CA LYS A 103 6.02 18.81 0.46
C LYS A 103 5.42 17.99 -0.67
N PHE A 104 5.38 18.55 -1.89
CA PHE A 104 4.92 17.84 -3.08
C PHE A 104 5.78 16.61 -3.37
N LYS A 105 7.12 16.75 -3.36
CA LYS A 105 8.04 15.62 -3.56
C LYS A 105 7.80 14.51 -2.55
N LYS A 106 7.68 14.88 -1.26
CA LYS A 106 7.47 13.93 -0.17
C LYS A 106 6.14 13.18 -0.30
N LEU A 107 5.05 13.88 -0.61
CA LEU A 107 3.73 13.27 -0.85
C LEU A 107 3.73 12.42 -2.12
N SER A 108 4.42 12.85 -3.19
CA SER A 108 4.56 12.08 -4.43
C SER A 108 5.30 10.77 -4.17
N ARG A 109 6.41 10.81 -3.41
CA ARG A 109 7.15 9.61 -3.02
C ARG A 109 6.29 8.67 -2.19
N PHE A 110 5.59 9.20 -1.17
CA PHE A 110 4.65 8.42 -0.35
C PHE A 110 3.61 7.71 -1.23
N TYR A 111 2.91 8.45 -2.10
CA TYR A 111 1.90 7.87 -2.98
C TYR A 111 2.47 6.80 -3.92
N LYS A 112 3.65 7.05 -4.53
CA LYS A 112 4.30 6.07 -5.43
C LYS A 112 4.68 4.78 -4.71
N ILE A 113 5.13 4.85 -3.45
CA ILE A 113 5.43 3.66 -2.64
C ILE A 113 4.15 2.85 -2.37
N VAL A 114 3.06 3.50 -1.99
CA VAL A 114 1.80 2.79 -1.77
C VAL A 114 1.28 2.17 -3.07
N LYS A 115 1.32 2.93 -4.17
CA LYS A 115 0.89 2.47 -5.49
C LYS A 115 1.71 1.28 -5.99
N SER A 116 3.02 1.25 -5.73
CA SER A 116 3.88 0.14 -6.15
C SER A 116 3.57 -1.16 -5.42
N VAL A 117 3.06 -1.07 -4.19
CA VAL A 117 2.58 -2.25 -3.45
C VAL A 117 1.19 -2.64 -3.94
N LYS A 118 0.25 -1.70 -4.04
CA LYS A 118 -1.10 -1.96 -4.59
C LYS A 118 -0.99 -2.69 -5.93
N ASN A 119 -0.30 -2.11 -6.91
CA ASN A 119 -0.22 -2.64 -8.27
C ASN A 119 0.81 -3.76 -8.45
N LYS A 120 1.27 -4.40 -7.37
CA LYS A 120 2.29 -5.43 -7.48
C LYS A 120 1.68 -6.67 -8.14
N VAL A 121 2.36 -7.18 -9.17
CA VAL A 121 2.07 -8.46 -9.82
C VAL A 121 3.19 -9.44 -9.44
N ALA A 122 2.80 -10.63 -9.02
CA ALA A 122 3.70 -11.73 -8.67
C ALA A 122 3.08 -13.04 -9.15
N ASN A 123 3.91 -13.94 -9.68
CA ASN A 123 3.48 -15.24 -10.23
C ASN A 123 2.29 -15.11 -11.21
N GLY A 124 2.33 -14.08 -12.06
CA GLY A 124 1.32 -13.85 -13.10
C GLY A 124 0.00 -13.24 -12.62
N THR A 125 -0.18 -12.98 -11.31
CA THR A 125 -1.42 -12.38 -10.78
C THR A 125 -1.19 -11.18 -9.88
N TYR A 126 -2.20 -10.33 -9.78
CA TYR A 126 -2.23 -9.21 -8.85
C TYR A 126 -2.05 -9.74 -7.43
N LEU A 127 -1.06 -9.18 -6.72
CA LEU A 127 -0.69 -9.57 -5.37
C LEU A 127 -0.56 -11.08 -5.14
N ASP A 128 -0.23 -11.87 -6.16
CA ASP A 128 -0.14 -13.34 -6.07
C ASP A 128 -1.44 -14.02 -5.58
N GLU A 129 -2.59 -13.44 -5.93
CA GLU A 129 -3.91 -13.89 -5.47
C GLU A 129 -4.20 -15.35 -5.85
N ASN A 130 -3.70 -15.84 -7.00
CA ASN A 130 -3.89 -17.23 -7.38
C ASN A 130 -3.23 -18.20 -6.40
N THR A 131 -1.97 -17.97 -6.05
CA THR A 131 -1.26 -18.82 -5.07
C THR A 131 -1.97 -18.77 -3.72
N PHE A 132 -2.40 -17.58 -3.30
CA PHE A 132 -3.21 -17.43 -2.08
C PHE A 132 -4.48 -18.27 -2.14
N ASN A 133 -5.28 -18.15 -3.22
CA ASN A 133 -6.55 -18.85 -3.37
C ASN A 133 -6.35 -20.38 -3.36
N GLU A 134 -5.33 -20.90 -4.06
CA GLU A 134 -5.01 -22.33 -4.04
C GLU A 134 -4.66 -22.85 -2.63
N GLN A 135 -3.91 -22.08 -1.85
CA GLN A 135 -3.58 -22.44 -0.47
C GLN A 135 -4.80 -22.31 0.45
N TYR A 136 -5.61 -21.28 0.24
CA TYR A 136 -6.81 -21.03 1.03
C TYR A 136 -7.80 -22.17 0.88
N GLU A 137 -8.12 -22.57 -0.35
CA GLU A 137 -9.06 -23.66 -0.64
C GLU A 137 -8.62 -25.01 -0.03
N LYS A 138 -7.31 -25.29 0.01
CA LYS A 138 -6.77 -26.51 0.65
C LYS A 138 -6.95 -26.53 2.16
N LEU A 139 -6.96 -25.35 2.80
CA LEU A 139 -6.98 -25.19 4.26
C LEU A 139 -8.35 -24.81 4.80
N LYS A 140 -9.25 -24.32 3.94
CA LYS A 140 -10.58 -23.84 4.29
C LYS A 140 -11.42 -24.95 4.92
N PRO A 141 -11.91 -24.78 6.17
CA PRO A 141 -12.90 -25.70 6.74
C PRO A 141 -14.18 -25.68 5.90
N LYS A 142 -14.83 -26.84 5.77
CA LYS A 142 -16.04 -27.00 4.94
C LYS A 142 -17.17 -26.02 5.28
N ASP A 143 -17.23 -25.58 6.54
CA ASP A 143 -18.32 -24.74 7.08
C ASP A 143 -17.94 -23.25 7.13
N HIS A 144 -16.85 -22.84 6.47
CA HIS A 144 -16.38 -21.45 6.50
C HIS A 144 -16.91 -20.63 5.30
N PHE A 145 -17.33 -19.39 5.55
CA PHE A 145 -17.78 -18.43 4.52
C PHE A 145 -16.60 -17.88 3.70
#